data_AF-A0A221MCH9-F1
#
_entry.id   AF-A0A221MCH9-F1
#
_cell.length_a   1.000
_cell.length_b   1.000
_cell.length_c   1.000
_cell.angle_alpha   90.00
_cell.angle_beta   90.00
_cell.angle_gamma   90.00
#
_symmetry.space_group_name_H-M   'P 1'
#
loop_
_entity.id
_entity.type
_entity.pdbx_description
1 polymer ?
#
loop_
_entity_poly.entity_id
_entity_poly.type
_entity_poly.pdbx_seq_one_letter_code
_entity_poly.pdbx_strand_id
1 'polypeptide(L)' 'MRIERLDTQSLSGMSAETLKAHYAETKEKYLNSDTKDTRTQAYLATINDHIQKAEGDNQQ' A
#
# COMPACT_ATOMS: atom_id res chain seq x y z
N MET A 1 -1.75 -12.83 12.72
CA MET A 1 -1.35 -12.82 11.29
C MET A 1 -0.09 -11.98 11.15
N ARG A 2 1.00 -12.52 10.61
CA ARG A 2 2.16 -11.70 10.21
C ARG A 2 1.83 -11.14 8.83
N ILE A 3 1.81 -9.82 8.67
CA ILE A 3 1.82 -9.23 7.33
C ILE A 3 3.17 -9.63 6.73
N GLU A 4 3.16 -10.66 5.88
CA GLU A 4 4.35 -11.20 5.24
C GLU A 4 4.93 -10.12 4.32
N ARG A 5 5.82 -9.30 4.90
CA ARG A 5 6.65 -8.26 4.29
C ARG A 5 5.85 -7.07 3.74
N LEU A 6 5.79 -6.03 4.57
CA LEU A 6 5.58 -4.64 4.16
C LEU A 6 6.82 -4.18 3.34
N ASP A 7 6.97 -4.72 2.14
CA ASP A 7 8.11 -4.46 1.25
C ASP A 7 7.76 -3.40 0.21
N THR A 8 8.40 -2.24 0.33
CA THR A 8 8.15 -1.11 -0.56
C THR A 8 8.83 -1.27 -1.92
N GLN A 9 9.83 -2.15 -2.05
CA GLN A 9 10.51 -2.40 -3.33
C GLN A 9 9.56 -3.08 -4.33
N SER A 10 8.65 -3.89 -3.82
CA SER A 10 7.60 -4.55 -4.60
C SER A 10 6.58 -3.56 -5.20
N LEU A 11 6.47 -2.34 -4.66
CA LEU A 11 5.51 -1.33 -5.14
C LEU A 11 5.94 -0.64 -6.44
N SER A 12 7.24 -0.51 -6.70
CA SER A 12 7.76 0.21 -7.88
C SER A 12 7.55 -0.52 -9.21
N GLY A 13 7.21 -1.81 -9.19
CA GLY A 13 6.92 -2.61 -10.39
C GLY A 13 5.43 -2.91 -10.60
N MET A 14 4.56 -2.40 -9.74
CA MET A 14 3.12 -2.67 -9.78
C MET A 14 2.37 -1.58 -10.56
N SER A 15 1.37 -1.98 -11.34
CA SER A 15 0.43 -1.04 -11.96
C SER A 15 -0.41 -0.32 -10.91
N ALA A 16 -0.94 0.86 -11.24
CA ALA A 16 -1.81 1.64 -10.35
C ALA A 16 -3.01 0.82 -9.83
N GLU A 17 -3.61 -0.04 -10.66
CA GLU A 17 -4.70 -0.94 -10.25
C GLU A 17 -4.25 -1.96 -9.19
N THR A 18 -3.07 -2.56 -9.38
CA THR A 18 -2.49 -3.51 -8.43
C THR A 18 -2.14 -2.82 -7.11
N LEU A 19 -1.59 -1.61 -7.15
CA LEU A 19 -1.31 -0.81 -5.97
C LEU A 19 -2.59 -0.46 -5.19
N LYS A 20 -3.68 -0.09 -5.89
CA LYS A 20 -4.99 0.17 -5.29
C LYS A 20 -5.58 -1.07 -4.62
N ALA A 21 -5.50 -2.23 -5.28
CA ALA A 21 -5.95 -3.50 -4.71
C ALA A 21 -5.15 -3.86 -3.45
N HIS A 22 -3.82 -3.74 -3.51
CA HIS A 22 -2.91 -4.01 -2.39
C HIS A 22 -3.12 -3.06 -1.21
N TYR A 23 -3.38 -1.77 -1.48
CA TYR A 23 -3.76 -0.78 -0.47
C TYR A 23 -5.06 -1.18 0.24
N ALA A 24 -6.09 -1.58 -0.52
CA ALA A 24 -7.37 -1.99 0.04
C ALA A 24 -7.22 -3.22 0.95
N GLU A 25 -6.52 -4.25 0.50
CA GLU A 25 -6.24 -5.45 1.30
C GLU A 25 -5.43 -5.14 2.56
N THR A 26 -4.37 -4.34 2.43
CA THR A 26 -3.51 -3.98 3.56
C THR A 26 -4.27 -3.12 4.57
N LYS A 27 -5.13 -2.21 4.09
CA LYS A 27 -5.98 -1.37 4.93
C LYS A 27 -7.03 -2.20 5.65
N GLU A 28 -7.66 -3.15 4.97
CA GLU A 28 -8.62 -4.06 5.59
C GLU A 28 -7.96 -4.89 6.69
N LYS A 29 -6.77 -5.45 6.43
CA LYS A 29 -5.98 -6.17 7.44
C LYS A 29 -5.59 -5.28 8.61
N TYR A 30 -5.20 -4.03 8.36
CA TYR A 30 -4.90 -3.05 9.40
C TYR A 30 -6.13 -2.69 10.26
N LEU A 31 -7.29 -2.51 9.62
CA LEU A 31 -8.55 -2.21 10.29
C LEU A 31 -9.05 -3.39 11.13
N ASN A 32 -8.90 -4.62 10.62
CA ASN A 32 -9.23 -5.85 11.32
C ASN A 32 -8.16 -6.30 12.33
N SER A 33 -6.98 -5.66 12.34
CA SER A 33 -5.95 -5.93 13.34
C SER A 33 -6.31 -5.28 14.67
N ASP A 34 -6.21 -6.06 15.74
CA ASP A 34 -6.39 -5.63 17.13
C ASP A 34 -5.30 -4.63 17.56
N THR A 35 -4.11 -4.75 16.96
CA THR A 35 -3.01 -3.82 17.12
C THR A 35 -2.91 -2.90 15.91
N LYS A 36 -3.19 -1.61 16.14
CA LYS A 36 -3.01 -0.53 15.16
C LYS A 36 -1.54 -0.14 15.08
N ASP A 37 -0.78 -0.99 14.42
CA ASP A 37 0.66 -0.84 14.24
C ASP A 37 1.00 0.38 13.35
N THR A 38 1.79 1.30 13.89
CA THR A 38 2.18 2.55 13.20
C THR A 38 2.99 2.29 11.94
N ARG A 39 3.72 1.17 11.87
CA ARG A 39 4.47 0.77 10.68
C ARG A 39 3.54 0.36 9.54
N THR A 40 2.43 -0.32 9.84
CA THR A 40 1.39 -0.63 8.85
C THR A 40 0.69 0.65 8.37
N GLN A 41 0.42 1.59 9.27
CA GLN A 41 -0.11 2.91 8.89
C GLN A 41 0.84 3.69 7.97
N ALA A 42 2.15 3.71 8.30
CA ALA A 42 3.16 4.35 7.45
C ALA A 42 3.26 3.67 6.08
N TYR A 43 3.16 2.34 6.03
CA TYR A 43 3.17 1.58 4.78
C TYR A 43 1.95 1.87 3.91
N LEU A 44 0.76 2.03 4.49
CA LEU A 44 -0.43 2.48 3.76
C LEU A 44 -0.20 3.85 3.11
N ALA A 45 0.44 4.78 3.82
CA ALA A 45 0.80 6.08 3.27
C ALA A 45 1.80 5.94 2.10
N THR A 46 2.78 5.04 2.21
CA THR A 46 3.70 4.74 1.09
C THR A 46 2.99 4.18 -0.12
N ILE A 47 2.09 3.22 0.03
CA ILE A 47 1.33 2.68 -1.11
C ILE A 47 0.50 3.79 -1.76
N ASN A 48 -0.14 4.66 -0.96
CA ASN A 48 -0.93 5.77 -1.49
C ASN A 48 -0.08 6.77 -2.28
N ASP A 49 1.13 7.10 -1.81
CA ASP A 49 2.09 7.93 -2.55
C ASP A 49 2.47 7.30 -3.90
N HIS A 50 2.72 5.99 -3.92
CA HIS A 50 2.97 5.25 -5.16
C HIS A 50 1.78 5.26 -6.13
N ILE A 51 0.55 5.13 -5.61
CA ILE A 51 -0.68 5.23 -6.43
C ILE A 51 -0.74 6.63 -7.06
N GLN A 52 -0.55 7.69 -6.29
CA GLN A 52 -0.62 9.06 -6.81
C GLN A 52 0.46 9.34 -7.85
N LYS A 53 1.66 8.79 -7.67
CA LYS A 53 2.74 8.88 -8.68
C LYS A 53 2.38 8.11 -9.95
N ALA A 54 1.89 6.88 -9.82
CA ALA A 54 1.49 6.07 -10.97
C ALA A 54 0.31 6.68 -11.75
N GLU A 55 -0.61 7.37 -11.07
CA GLU A 55 -1.73 8.08 -11.70
C GLU A 55 -1.33 9.45 -12.26
N GLY A 56 -0.40 10.16 -11.60
CA GLY A 56 0.10 11.47 -12.03
C GLY A 56 1.08 11.40 -13.20
N ASP A 57 1.89 10.35 -13.29
CA ASP A 57 2.80 10.10 -14.43
C ASP A 57 2.04 9.75 -15.71
N ASN A 58 0.82 9.23 -15.59
CA ASN A 58 -0.05 8.84 -16.72
C ASN A 58 -0.85 10.02 -17.32
N GLN A 59 -0.51 11.27 -16.99
CA GLN A 59 -1.12 12.50 -17.53
C GLN A 59 -0.16 13.41 -18.33
N GLN A 60 1.03 12.94 -18.72
CA GLN A 60 1.98 13.72 -19.53
C GLN A 60 2.00 13.33 -21.00
#